data_AF-A0A536T515-F1
#
_entry.id   AF-A0A536T515-F1
#
_cell.length_a   1.000
_cell.length_b   1.000
_cell.length_c   1.000
_cell.angle_alpha   90.00
_cell.angle_beta   90.00
_cell.angle_gamma   90.00
#
_symmetry.space_group_name_H-M   'P 1'
#
loop_
_entity.id
_entity.type
_entity.pdbx_description
1 polymer ?
#
loop_
_entity_poly.entity_id
_entity_poly.type
_entity_poly.pdbx_seq_one_letter_code
_entity_poly.pdbx_strand_id
1 'polypeptide(L)'
;MAANVAAQFIRMGVRAVVAAGWAVDDSAASAFATKFYDGMLSGATFGDAVHMARSEVYRSSGGSNTWGAYQCYGDPGFSLDMPSRSTSRTDARIVAGVELRRLVDVIALRAMTADSVTTERLLDELQALASSSAQGWMESSATCAALGSAFGELGEFEEALQYYEKSRGMHPADAKVESLEHLVNLSGRLAVELFSDLLGTRAADAPAEVHTEAKKLFAEADRILDALLVIGETSERLSLKGSLYKRKAMVAATSRERRGLLQQMAHFYQAAYDLGFATRSNDAYYSLANRLAAEIVLAWPSSARRPRSKTARERLDAIKSGLEKIRSIAEQTKPGTDFWADTLMGNVLLGKCMARQEIGAADLSDMLTVYSNAAIRGGAAAMTGR
;
A
#
# COMPACT_ATOMS: atom_id res chain seq x y z
N MET A 1 8.90 30.16 -27.72
CA MET A 1 10.02 30.21 -26.75
C MET A 1 9.55 30.07 -25.29
N ALA A 2 8.38 30.60 -24.92
CA ALA A 2 7.82 30.53 -23.56
C ALA A 2 7.59 29.09 -23.02
N ALA A 3 7.07 28.18 -23.85
CA ALA A 3 6.71 26.82 -23.41
C ALA A 3 7.88 25.99 -22.85
N ASN A 4 9.09 26.08 -23.43
CA ASN A 4 10.24 25.30 -22.96
C ASN A 4 10.78 25.82 -21.62
N VAL A 5 10.85 27.15 -21.47
CA VAL A 5 11.29 27.79 -20.22
C VAL A 5 10.26 27.60 -19.10
N ALA A 6 8.98 27.78 -19.39
CA ALA A 6 7.91 27.53 -18.42
C ALA A 6 7.90 26.08 -17.94
N ALA A 7 8.10 25.12 -18.84
CA ALA A 7 8.21 23.71 -18.47
C ALA A 7 9.40 23.43 -17.53
N GLN A 8 10.55 24.09 -17.72
CA GLN A 8 11.69 23.94 -16.79
C GLN A 8 11.38 24.54 -15.41
N PHE A 9 10.73 25.70 -15.34
CA PHE A 9 10.33 26.29 -14.05
C PHE A 9 9.34 25.41 -13.28
N ILE A 10 8.35 24.82 -13.97
CA ILE A 10 7.45 23.84 -13.35
C ILE A 10 8.24 22.63 -12.82
N ARG A 11 9.20 22.10 -13.61
CA ARG A 11 10.08 21.00 -13.16
C ARG A 11 10.94 21.37 -11.95
N MET A 12 11.35 22.64 -11.83
CA MET A 12 12.10 23.17 -10.68
C MET A 12 11.20 23.48 -9.47
N GLY A 13 9.90 23.21 -9.53
CA GLY A 13 8.98 23.35 -8.39
C GLY A 13 8.19 24.66 -8.34
N VAL A 14 8.25 25.50 -9.39
CA VAL A 14 7.37 26.67 -9.49
C VAL A 14 5.92 26.20 -9.67
N ARG A 15 5.00 26.78 -8.88
CA ARG A 15 3.58 26.38 -8.85
C ARG A 15 2.79 26.87 -10.07
N ALA A 16 3.13 28.05 -10.57
CA ALA A 16 2.50 28.66 -11.72
C ALA A 16 3.47 29.64 -12.42
N VAL A 17 3.39 29.70 -13.76
CA VAL A 17 4.18 30.56 -14.63
C VAL A 17 3.25 31.23 -15.63
N VAL A 18 3.36 32.55 -15.76
CA VAL A 18 2.70 33.33 -16.82
C VAL A 18 3.77 33.93 -17.71
N ALA A 19 3.68 33.70 -19.01
CA ALA A 19 4.66 34.20 -19.98
C ALA A 19 3.98 34.61 -21.28
N ALA A 20 4.43 35.69 -21.91
CA ALA A 20 3.92 36.09 -23.22
C ALA A 20 4.50 35.19 -24.33
N GLY A 21 3.64 34.69 -25.21
CA GLY A 21 4.00 33.86 -26.37
C GLY A 21 4.48 34.66 -27.58
N TRP A 22 4.13 35.95 -27.65
CA TRP A 22 4.54 36.92 -28.66
C TRP A 22 4.58 38.34 -28.06
N ALA A 23 4.96 39.33 -28.87
CA ALA A 23 5.05 40.73 -28.43
C ALA A 23 3.70 41.26 -27.96
N VAL A 24 3.71 42.01 -26.86
CA VAL A 24 2.53 42.58 -26.21
C VAL A 24 2.60 44.10 -26.20
N ASP A 25 1.43 44.73 -26.26
CA ASP A 25 1.29 46.16 -25.99
C ASP A 25 1.48 46.45 -24.50
N ASP A 26 2.29 47.46 -24.17
CA ASP A 26 2.68 47.77 -22.79
C ASP A 26 1.48 48.19 -21.91
N SER A 27 0.53 48.95 -22.47
CA SER A 27 -0.64 49.41 -21.71
C SER A 27 -1.58 48.25 -21.39
N ALA A 28 -1.80 47.36 -22.36
CA ALA A 28 -2.55 46.13 -22.19
C ALA A 28 -1.84 45.13 -21.27
N ALA A 29 -0.51 45.06 -21.33
CA ALA A 29 0.31 44.21 -20.47
C ALA A 29 0.26 44.67 -19.00
N SER A 30 0.31 45.98 -18.77
CA SER A 30 0.14 46.56 -17.43
C SER A 30 -1.25 46.26 -16.88
N ALA A 31 -2.30 46.44 -17.68
CA ALA A 31 -3.68 46.13 -17.26
C ALA A 31 -3.86 44.64 -16.93
N PHE A 32 -3.26 43.74 -17.73
CA PHE A 32 -3.23 42.31 -17.46
C PHE A 32 -2.59 42.03 -16.09
N ALA A 33 -1.37 42.52 -15.88
CA ALA A 33 -0.60 42.26 -14.68
C ALA A 33 -1.32 42.78 -13.43
N THR A 34 -1.83 44.00 -13.47
CA THR A 34 -2.59 44.60 -12.35
C THR A 34 -3.78 43.73 -11.99
N LYS A 35 -4.66 43.39 -12.94
CA LYS A 35 -5.84 42.55 -12.63
C LYS A 35 -5.49 41.14 -12.20
N PHE A 36 -4.46 40.55 -12.79
CA PHE A 36 -4.00 39.22 -12.40
C PHE A 36 -3.52 39.22 -10.94
N TYR A 37 -2.65 40.16 -10.56
CA TYR A 37 -2.15 40.25 -9.20
C TYR A 37 -3.23 40.65 -8.20
N ASP A 38 -4.13 41.58 -8.55
CA ASP A 38 -5.28 41.91 -7.71
C ASP A 38 -6.11 40.66 -7.38
N GLY A 39 -6.40 39.83 -8.39
CA GLY A 39 -7.12 38.57 -8.20
C GLY A 39 -6.38 37.58 -7.30
N MET A 40 -5.11 37.32 -7.60
CA MET A 40 -4.28 36.37 -6.82
C MET A 40 -4.10 36.81 -5.36
N LEU A 41 -3.89 38.12 -5.12
CA LEU A 41 -3.72 38.68 -3.78
C LEU A 41 -5.05 38.79 -3.02
N SER A 42 -6.18 38.77 -3.71
CA SER A 42 -7.53 38.73 -3.12
C SER A 42 -8.07 37.31 -2.92
N GLY A 43 -7.22 36.29 -3.09
CA GLY A 43 -7.56 34.89 -2.83
C GLY A 43 -8.13 34.11 -4.01
N ALA A 44 -8.28 34.72 -5.20
CA ALA A 44 -8.75 34.02 -6.38
C ALA A 44 -7.79 32.89 -6.80
N THR A 45 -8.34 31.86 -7.46
CA THR A 45 -7.51 30.81 -8.04
C THR A 45 -6.72 31.34 -9.23
N PHE A 46 -5.62 30.68 -9.57
CA PHE A 46 -4.76 31.03 -10.70
C PHE A 46 -5.53 31.04 -12.02
N GLY A 47 -6.43 30.08 -12.22
CA GLY A 47 -7.32 30.05 -13.38
C GLY A 47 -8.25 31.26 -13.44
N ASP A 48 -8.90 31.59 -12.32
CA ASP A 48 -9.83 32.72 -12.25
C ASP A 48 -9.13 34.06 -12.43
N ALA A 49 -7.99 34.26 -11.78
CA ALA A 49 -7.18 35.47 -11.89
C ALA A 49 -6.69 35.70 -13.34
N VAL A 50 -6.27 34.64 -14.04
CA VAL A 50 -5.92 34.72 -15.47
C VAL A 50 -7.15 35.06 -16.31
N HIS A 51 -8.30 34.44 -16.04
CA HIS A 51 -9.54 34.71 -16.78
C HIS A 51 -10.00 36.16 -16.61
N MET A 52 -9.97 36.68 -15.38
CA MET A 52 -10.29 38.07 -15.06
C MET A 52 -9.35 39.04 -15.78
N ALA A 53 -8.04 38.79 -15.72
CA ALA A 53 -7.03 39.61 -16.38
C ALA A 53 -7.20 39.64 -17.90
N ARG A 54 -7.43 38.48 -18.54
CA ARG A 54 -7.71 38.42 -19.99
C ARG A 54 -8.99 39.18 -20.35
N SER A 55 -10.03 39.04 -19.54
CA SER A 55 -11.31 39.70 -19.77
C SER A 55 -11.20 41.22 -19.65
N GLU A 56 -10.41 41.72 -18.70
CA GLU A 56 -10.13 43.16 -18.57
C GLU A 56 -9.41 43.71 -19.80
N VAL A 57 -8.34 43.05 -20.22
CA VAL A 57 -7.58 43.47 -21.41
C VAL A 57 -8.45 43.41 -22.65
N TYR A 58 -9.25 42.36 -22.83
CA TYR A 58 -10.16 42.24 -23.97
C TYR A 58 -11.16 43.41 -24.04
N ARG A 59 -11.69 43.86 -22.89
CA ARG A 59 -12.66 44.97 -22.84
C ARG A 59 -11.99 46.35 -23.03
N SER A 60 -10.77 46.52 -22.55
CA SER A 60 -10.09 47.82 -22.51
C SER A 60 -9.24 48.13 -23.75
N SER A 61 -8.74 47.12 -24.46
CA SER A 61 -7.62 47.30 -25.41
C SER A 61 -7.97 47.48 -26.89
N GLY A 62 -9.21 47.86 -27.23
CA GLY A 62 -9.56 48.39 -28.56
C GLY A 62 -9.16 47.54 -29.78
N GLY A 63 -9.05 46.21 -29.63
CA GLY A 63 -8.64 45.28 -30.70
C GLY A 63 -7.21 44.72 -30.60
N SER A 64 -6.46 45.04 -29.55
CA SER A 64 -5.15 44.41 -29.29
C SER A 64 -5.28 42.91 -28.99
N ASN A 65 -4.38 42.10 -29.54
CA ASN A 65 -4.34 40.65 -29.31
C ASN A 65 -3.55 40.25 -28.04
N THR A 66 -3.09 41.24 -27.24
CA THR A 66 -2.32 41.03 -26.00
C THR A 66 -3.03 40.09 -25.01
N TRP A 67 -4.35 40.12 -24.92
CA TRP A 67 -5.12 39.23 -24.03
C TRP A 67 -4.85 37.73 -24.33
N GLY A 68 -4.62 37.39 -25.61
CA GLY A 68 -4.33 36.04 -26.05
C GLY A 68 -2.84 35.67 -25.96
N ALA A 69 -1.96 36.67 -25.81
CA ALA A 69 -0.51 36.48 -25.82
C ALA A 69 -0.01 35.72 -24.59
N TYR A 70 -0.64 35.91 -23.44
CA TYR A 70 -0.20 35.28 -22.19
C TYR A 70 -0.51 33.78 -22.16
N GLN A 71 0.54 32.98 -22.15
CA GLN A 71 0.52 31.53 -21.93
C GLN A 71 0.72 31.26 -20.43
N CYS A 72 -0.22 30.54 -19.83
CA CYS A 72 -0.27 30.30 -18.39
C CYS A 72 -0.11 28.80 -18.12
N TYR A 73 0.89 28.44 -17.30
CA TYR A 73 1.27 27.07 -17.00
C TYR A 73 1.24 26.86 -15.49
N GLY A 74 0.58 25.82 -15.00
CA GLY A 74 0.47 25.54 -13.57
C GLY A 74 -0.87 24.91 -13.23
N ASP A 75 -1.11 24.71 -11.93
CA ASP A 75 -2.38 24.23 -11.40
C ASP A 75 -3.43 25.37 -11.44
N PRO A 76 -4.55 25.24 -12.19
CA PRO A 76 -5.59 26.25 -12.22
C PRO A 76 -6.19 26.55 -10.83
N GLY A 77 -6.17 25.59 -9.92
CA GLY A 77 -6.67 25.73 -8.55
C GLY A 77 -5.67 26.36 -7.56
N PHE A 78 -4.46 26.71 -8.00
CA PHE A 78 -3.46 27.35 -7.15
C PHE A 78 -3.94 28.74 -6.68
N SER A 79 -3.93 29.01 -5.37
CA SER A 79 -4.22 30.34 -4.79
C SER A 79 -3.11 30.75 -3.82
N LEU A 80 -2.93 32.06 -3.61
CA LEU A 80 -2.03 32.61 -2.59
C LEU A 80 -2.65 32.65 -1.20
N ASP A 81 -3.98 32.52 -1.12
CA ASP A 81 -4.65 32.35 0.16
C ASP A 81 -4.34 30.95 0.68
N MET A 82 -3.56 30.89 1.77
CA MET A 82 -3.45 29.69 2.57
C MET A 82 -4.76 29.55 3.34
N PRO A 83 -5.58 28.52 3.09
CA PRO A 83 -6.80 28.36 3.85
C PRO A 83 -6.43 28.11 5.31
N SER A 84 -6.82 29.03 6.20
CA SER A 84 -7.18 28.66 7.57
C SER A 84 -8.17 27.52 7.42
N ARG A 85 -7.80 26.30 7.87
CA ARG A 85 -8.54 25.03 7.74
C ARG A 85 -10.04 25.27 7.56
N SER A 86 -10.48 25.44 6.31
CA SER A 86 -11.90 25.60 6.05
C SER A 86 -12.49 24.20 6.10
N THR A 87 -13.39 24.03 7.07
CA THR A 87 -14.13 22.80 7.33
C THR A 87 -15.25 22.55 6.31
N SER A 88 -15.20 23.20 5.14
CA SER A 88 -16.15 23.00 4.04
C SER A 88 -15.42 22.49 2.81
N ARG A 89 -15.25 21.16 2.75
CA ARG A 89 -14.89 20.42 1.52
C ARG A 89 -16.14 19.90 0.80
N THR A 90 -17.29 20.55 0.99
CA THR A 90 -18.58 19.92 0.67
C THR A 90 -19.03 20.10 -0.79
N ASP A 91 -18.24 20.73 -1.68
CA ASP A 91 -18.71 20.90 -3.07
C ASP A 91 -17.60 21.00 -4.13
N ALA A 92 -16.43 20.43 -3.87
CA ALA A 92 -15.45 20.24 -4.95
C ALA A 92 -15.89 19.03 -5.79
N ARG A 93 -16.77 19.28 -6.77
CA ARG A 93 -17.15 18.29 -7.78
C ARG A 93 -15.86 17.79 -8.41
N ILE A 94 -15.56 16.50 -8.25
CA ILE A 94 -14.45 15.86 -8.96
C ILE A 94 -14.70 16.09 -10.45
N VAL A 95 -13.69 16.57 -11.18
CA VAL A 95 -13.84 16.87 -12.62
C VAL A 95 -12.92 16.01 -13.49
N ALA A 96 -12.01 15.24 -12.89
CA ALA A 96 -11.09 14.36 -13.60
C ALA A 96 -10.78 13.06 -12.84
N GLY A 97 -10.61 11.95 -13.57
CA GLY A 97 -10.26 10.66 -12.96
C GLY A 97 -8.91 10.64 -12.22
N VAL A 98 -7.96 11.51 -12.60
CA VAL A 98 -6.69 11.68 -11.86
C VAL A 98 -6.90 12.28 -10.47
N GLU A 99 -7.88 13.17 -10.33
CA GLU A 99 -8.23 13.78 -9.04
C GLU A 99 -8.88 12.73 -8.13
N LEU A 100 -9.80 11.92 -8.67
CA LEU A 100 -10.39 10.78 -7.96
C LEU A 100 -9.28 9.84 -7.45
N ARG A 101 -8.38 9.40 -8.32
CA ARG A 101 -7.28 8.50 -7.93
C ARG A 101 -6.44 9.10 -6.81
N ARG A 102 -6.09 10.39 -6.89
CA ARG A 102 -5.33 11.06 -5.83
C ARG A 102 -6.08 11.06 -4.49
N LEU A 103 -7.39 11.27 -4.50
CA LEU A 103 -8.20 11.23 -3.27
C LEU A 103 -8.25 9.81 -2.69
N VAL A 104 -8.42 8.81 -3.55
CA VAL A 104 -8.40 7.38 -3.17
C VAL A 104 -7.04 6.98 -2.58
N ASP A 105 -5.94 7.39 -3.20
CA ASP A 105 -4.58 7.13 -2.69
C ASP A 105 -4.36 7.75 -1.30
N VAL A 106 -4.92 8.94 -1.06
CA VAL A 106 -4.87 9.59 0.26
C VAL A 106 -5.69 8.83 1.29
N ILE A 107 -6.84 8.27 0.91
CA ILE A 107 -7.64 7.41 1.80
C ILE A 107 -6.85 6.14 2.15
N ALA A 108 -6.29 5.46 1.15
CA ALA A 108 -5.48 4.26 1.37
C ALA A 108 -4.32 4.53 2.34
N LEU A 109 -3.58 5.64 2.14
CA LEU A 109 -2.50 6.03 3.04
C LEU A 109 -2.97 6.31 4.48
N ARG A 110 -4.13 6.95 4.64
CA ARG A 110 -4.72 7.22 5.96
C ARG A 110 -5.21 5.94 6.64
N ALA A 111 -5.70 4.97 5.87
CA ALA A 111 -6.21 3.70 6.37
C ALA A 111 -5.10 2.86 7.03
N MET A 112 -3.87 2.91 6.51
CA MET A 112 -2.73 2.15 7.04
C MET A 112 -2.45 2.38 8.53
N THR A 113 -2.84 3.53 9.08
CA THR A 113 -2.63 3.90 10.50
C THR A 113 -3.92 4.24 11.23
N ALA A 114 -5.08 3.95 10.64
CA ALA A 114 -6.36 4.32 11.21
C ALA A 114 -6.71 3.41 12.40
N ASP A 115 -7.32 3.99 13.44
CA ASP A 115 -8.07 3.21 14.43
C ASP A 115 -9.41 2.74 13.83
N SER A 116 -10.17 1.92 14.56
CA SER A 116 -11.43 1.37 14.05
C SER A 116 -12.44 2.47 13.67
N VAL A 117 -12.56 3.51 14.49
CA VAL A 117 -13.49 4.63 14.25
C VAL A 117 -13.09 5.43 12.99
N THR A 118 -11.79 5.67 12.81
CA THR A 118 -11.28 6.36 11.62
C THR A 118 -11.42 5.48 10.37
N THR A 119 -11.25 4.16 10.52
CA THR A 119 -11.42 3.18 9.43
C THR A 119 -12.85 3.20 8.91
N GLU A 120 -13.85 3.13 9.79
CA GLU A 120 -15.27 3.22 9.42
C GLU A 120 -15.57 4.52 8.66
N ARG A 121 -15.08 5.66 9.16
CA ARG A 121 -15.27 6.96 8.49
C ARG A 121 -14.58 7.03 7.13
N LEU A 122 -13.40 6.44 6.99
CA LEU A 122 -12.67 6.38 5.72
C LEU A 122 -13.38 5.48 4.70
N LEU A 123 -14.01 4.41 5.18
CA LEU A 123 -14.82 3.53 4.35
C LEU A 123 -16.04 4.26 3.81
N ASP A 124 -16.77 5.00 4.65
CA ASP A 124 -17.89 5.85 4.21
C ASP A 124 -17.43 6.88 3.17
N GLU A 125 -16.28 7.53 3.41
CA GLU A 125 -15.66 8.50 2.48
C GLU A 125 -15.35 7.83 1.13
N LEU A 126 -14.77 6.63 1.14
CA LEU A 126 -14.40 5.88 -0.06
C LEU A 126 -15.63 5.41 -0.85
N GLN A 127 -16.65 4.89 -0.17
CA GLN A 127 -17.91 4.44 -0.79
C GLN A 127 -18.65 5.60 -1.44
N ALA A 128 -18.70 6.76 -0.78
CA ALA A 128 -19.27 7.97 -1.35
C ALA A 128 -18.51 8.45 -2.59
N LEU A 129 -17.17 8.40 -2.57
CA LEU A 129 -16.34 8.73 -3.73
C LEU A 129 -16.58 7.75 -4.89
N ALA A 130 -16.59 6.45 -4.63
CA ALA A 130 -16.83 5.43 -5.65
C ALA A 130 -18.22 5.58 -6.29
N SER A 131 -19.24 5.88 -5.49
CA SER A 131 -20.64 6.00 -5.95
C SER A 131 -20.93 7.30 -6.72
N SER A 132 -20.26 8.40 -6.37
CA SER A 132 -20.45 9.71 -7.00
C SER A 132 -19.59 9.95 -8.24
N SER A 133 -18.65 9.04 -8.52
CA SER A 133 -17.72 9.15 -9.63
C SER A 133 -18.39 8.91 -10.98
N ALA A 134 -17.98 9.67 -12.00
CA ALA A 134 -18.47 9.47 -13.36
C ALA A 134 -18.08 8.06 -13.86
N GLN A 135 -19.02 7.33 -14.45
CA GLN A 135 -18.79 5.96 -14.94
C GLN A 135 -17.56 5.87 -15.88
N GLY A 136 -17.31 6.89 -16.70
CA GLY A 136 -16.14 6.93 -17.59
C GLY A 136 -14.78 6.96 -16.89
N TRP A 137 -14.67 7.43 -15.64
CA TRP A 137 -13.40 7.31 -14.89
C TRP A 137 -13.16 5.91 -14.35
N MET A 138 -14.26 5.18 -14.15
CA MET A 138 -14.24 3.77 -13.74
C MET A 138 -13.91 2.84 -14.91
N GLU A 139 -13.62 3.39 -16.10
CA GLU A 139 -13.10 2.69 -17.28
C GLU A 139 -11.55 2.72 -17.36
N SER A 140 -10.88 3.39 -16.42
CA SER A 140 -9.42 3.30 -16.26
C SER A 140 -9.06 2.14 -15.33
N SER A 141 -8.17 1.27 -15.81
CA SER A 141 -7.67 0.16 -15.01
C SER A 141 -6.87 0.67 -13.80
N ALA A 142 -6.14 1.77 -13.93
CA ALA A 142 -5.39 2.38 -12.83
C ALA A 142 -6.31 2.96 -11.74
N THR A 143 -7.45 3.56 -12.11
CA THR A 143 -8.46 4.01 -11.13
C THR A 143 -9.07 2.82 -10.40
N CYS A 144 -9.41 1.75 -11.12
CA CYS A 144 -9.93 0.53 -10.49
C CYS A 144 -8.90 -0.10 -9.55
N ALA A 145 -7.63 -0.20 -9.94
CA ALA A 145 -6.57 -0.70 -9.08
C ALA A 145 -6.38 0.16 -7.81
N ALA A 146 -6.46 1.49 -7.93
CA ALA A 146 -6.38 2.39 -6.77
C ALA A 146 -7.54 2.18 -5.79
N LEU A 147 -8.76 2.02 -6.31
CA LEU A 147 -9.93 1.68 -5.48
C LEU A 147 -9.76 0.32 -4.81
N GLY A 148 -9.31 -0.69 -5.56
CA GLY A 148 -9.00 -2.01 -5.01
C GLY A 148 -7.97 -1.94 -3.87
N SER A 149 -6.93 -1.12 -4.02
CA SER A 149 -5.96 -0.87 -2.96
C SER A 149 -6.61 -0.23 -1.73
N ALA A 150 -7.41 0.82 -1.91
CA ALA A 150 -8.01 1.54 -0.80
C ALA A 150 -9.02 0.68 -0.01
N PHE A 151 -9.90 -0.06 -0.70
CA PHE A 151 -10.80 -1.02 -0.04
C PHE A 151 -10.02 -2.12 0.69
N GLY A 152 -8.93 -2.60 0.08
CA GLY A 152 -8.07 -3.61 0.70
C GLY A 152 -7.35 -3.13 1.97
N GLU A 153 -6.90 -1.89 2.01
CA GLU A 153 -6.33 -1.29 3.24
C GLU A 153 -7.37 -1.07 4.33
N LEU A 154 -8.64 -0.87 3.96
CA LEU A 154 -9.76 -0.73 4.90
C LEU A 154 -10.35 -2.07 5.38
N GLY A 155 -9.87 -3.20 4.84
CA GLY A 155 -10.31 -4.53 5.22
C GLY A 155 -11.45 -5.11 4.38
N GLU A 156 -11.99 -4.34 3.43
CA GLU A 156 -13.08 -4.77 2.53
C GLU A 156 -12.52 -5.59 1.36
N PHE A 157 -12.12 -6.84 1.63
CA PHE A 157 -11.41 -7.64 0.63
C PHE A 157 -12.28 -8.07 -0.55
N GLU A 158 -13.56 -8.37 -0.35
CA GLU A 158 -14.45 -8.78 -1.45
C GLU A 158 -14.60 -7.65 -2.48
N GLU A 159 -14.97 -6.45 -2.05
CA GLU A 159 -15.01 -5.24 -2.87
C GLU A 159 -13.65 -4.93 -3.51
N ALA A 160 -12.55 -5.05 -2.76
CA ALA A 160 -11.21 -4.83 -3.28
C ALA A 160 -10.91 -5.76 -4.46
N LEU A 161 -11.22 -7.05 -4.34
CA LEU A 161 -11.02 -8.02 -5.40
C LEU A 161 -11.89 -7.71 -6.62
N GLN A 162 -13.14 -7.27 -6.45
CA GLN A 162 -13.99 -6.86 -7.57
C GLN A 162 -13.34 -5.75 -8.40
N TYR A 163 -12.74 -4.75 -7.74
CA TYR A 163 -12.05 -3.66 -8.42
C TYR A 163 -10.74 -4.09 -9.09
N TYR A 164 -9.95 -4.94 -8.44
CA TYR A 164 -8.74 -5.49 -9.07
C TYR A 164 -9.06 -6.40 -10.26
N GLU A 165 -10.11 -7.22 -10.18
CA GLU A 165 -10.58 -8.04 -11.29
C GLU A 165 -11.07 -7.20 -12.46
N LYS A 166 -11.83 -6.14 -12.15
CA LYS A 166 -12.25 -5.16 -13.14
C LYS A 166 -11.04 -4.52 -13.82
N SER A 167 -10.04 -4.08 -13.03
CA SER A 167 -8.79 -3.52 -13.54
C SER A 167 -8.05 -4.48 -14.47
N ARG A 168 -7.93 -5.75 -14.05
CA ARG A 168 -7.23 -6.81 -14.78
C ARG A 168 -7.85 -7.11 -16.15
N GLY A 169 -9.17 -6.98 -16.28
CA GLY A 169 -9.90 -7.25 -17.53
C GLY A 169 -9.98 -6.09 -18.52
N MET A 170 -9.40 -4.92 -18.22
CA MET A 170 -9.58 -3.70 -19.01
C MET A 170 -8.58 -3.52 -20.15
N HIS A 171 -9.05 -2.85 -21.22
CA HIS A 171 -8.21 -2.28 -22.27
C HIS A 171 -8.62 -0.82 -22.53
N PRO A 172 -7.68 0.14 -22.51
CA PRO A 172 -6.23 -0.03 -22.32
C PRO A 172 -5.87 -0.36 -20.86
N ALA A 173 -4.81 -1.16 -20.70
CA ALA A 173 -4.24 -1.49 -19.39
C ALA A 173 -3.23 -0.40 -18.99
N ASP A 174 -3.68 0.56 -18.16
CA ASP A 174 -2.89 1.66 -17.60
C ASP A 174 -2.50 1.47 -16.12
N ALA A 175 -2.89 0.35 -15.49
CA ALA A 175 -2.48 -0.03 -14.14
C ALA A 175 -1.05 -0.60 -14.09
N LYS A 176 -0.43 -0.52 -12.91
CA LYS A 176 0.88 -1.14 -12.66
C LYS A 176 0.76 -2.66 -12.55
N VAL A 177 1.82 -3.38 -12.91
CA VAL A 177 1.94 -4.84 -12.68
C VAL A 177 1.77 -5.19 -11.19
N GLU A 178 2.24 -4.32 -10.29
CA GLU A 178 2.06 -4.38 -8.83
C GLU A 178 0.59 -4.58 -8.41
N SER A 179 -0.39 -4.10 -9.18
CA SER A 179 -1.81 -4.34 -8.88
C SER A 179 -2.18 -5.83 -8.84
N LEU A 180 -1.50 -6.67 -9.65
CA LEU A 180 -1.68 -8.12 -9.61
C LEU A 180 -1.05 -8.74 -8.35
N GLU A 181 0.04 -8.16 -7.84
CA GLU A 181 0.67 -8.57 -6.58
C GLU A 181 -0.25 -8.28 -5.39
N HIS A 182 -0.91 -7.12 -5.38
CA HIS A 182 -1.95 -6.81 -4.39
C HIS A 182 -3.18 -7.71 -4.52
N LEU A 183 -3.65 -7.95 -5.75
CA LEU A 183 -4.77 -8.86 -6.01
C LEU A 183 -4.53 -10.23 -5.37
N VAL A 184 -3.39 -10.89 -5.66
CA VAL A 184 -3.09 -12.21 -5.08
C VAL A 184 -2.91 -12.18 -3.56
N ASN A 185 -2.34 -11.10 -3.02
CA ASN A 185 -2.19 -10.93 -1.58
C ASN A 185 -3.57 -10.88 -0.88
N LEU A 186 -4.50 -10.07 -1.42
CA LEU A 186 -5.84 -9.93 -0.88
C LEU A 186 -6.68 -11.19 -1.11
N SER A 187 -6.56 -11.89 -2.25
CA SER A 187 -7.24 -13.16 -2.48
C SER A 187 -6.87 -14.20 -1.41
N GLY A 188 -5.59 -14.25 -1.04
CA GLY A 188 -5.14 -15.09 0.05
C GLY A 188 -5.73 -14.70 1.41
N ARG A 189 -5.85 -13.39 1.70
CA ARG A 189 -6.43 -12.89 2.96
C ARG A 189 -7.91 -13.21 3.05
N LEU A 190 -8.69 -12.91 2.01
CA LEU A 190 -10.11 -13.25 1.93
C LEU A 190 -10.33 -14.77 2.14
N ALA A 191 -9.53 -15.61 1.48
CA ALA A 191 -9.62 -17.06 1.63
C ALA A 191 -9.43 -17.54 3.08
N VAL A 192 -8.65 -16.82 3.90
CA VAL A 192 -8.51 -17.11 5.34
C VAL A 192 -9.69 -16.55 6.13
N GLU A 193 -10.17 -15.36 5.78
CA GLU A 193 -11.31 -14.70 6.44
C GLU A 193 -12.61 -15.51 6.36
N LEU A 194 -12.82 -16.24 5.27
CA LEU A 194 -13.94 -17.17 5.13
C LEU A 194 -14.03 -18.24 6.25
N PHE A 195 -12.91 -18.52 6.92
CA PHE A 195 -12.86 -19.46 8.05
C PHE A 195 -13.18 -18.79 9.39
N SER A 196 -13.31 -17.46 9.44
CA SER A 196 -13.50 -16.67 10.67
C SER A 196 -12.46 -17.09 11.74
N ASP A 197 -12.91 -17.61 12.89
CA ASP A 197 -12.03 -18.05 13.98
C ASP A 197 -11.56 -19.52 13.85
N LEU A 198 -11.96 -20.24 12.80
CA LEU A 198 -11.62 -21.64 12.56
C LEU A 198 -10.26 -21.78 11.85
N LEU A 199 -9.19 -21.46 12.56
CA LEU A 199 -7.82 -21.54 12.04
C LEU A 199 -7.03 -22.70 12.63
N GLY A 200 -5.95 -23.08 11.94
CA GLY A 200 -5.04 -24.13 12.38
C GLY A 200 -5.75 -25.48 12.45
N THR A 201 -5.69 -26.15 13.60
CA THR A 201 -6.33 -27.47 13.75
C THR A 201 -7.85 -27.42 13.65
N ARG A 202 -8.48 -26.27 13.93
CA ARG A 202 -9.94 -26.06 13.85
C ARG A 202 -10.44 -25.82 12.44
N ALA A 203 -9.56 -25.56 11.48
CA ALA A 203 -9.96 -25.35 10.09
C ALA A 203 -10.67 -26.57 9.49
N ALA A 204 -10.40 -27.78 9.98
CA ALA A 204 -11.07 -29.01 9.56
C ALA A 204 -12.56 -29.05 9.92
N ASP A 205 -13.01 -28.21 10.87
CA ASP A 205 -14.39 -28.14 11.33
C ASP A 205 -15.24 -27.19 10.47
N ALA A 206 -14.64 -26.47 9.52
CA ALA A 206 -15.34 -25.55 8.64
C ALA A 206 -16.20 -26.31 7.59
N PRO A 207 -17.31 -25.71 7.12
CA PRO A 207 -18.14 -26.30 6.07
C PRO A 207 -17.34 -26.60 4.78
N ALA A 208 -17.75 -27.63 4.04
CA ALA A 208 -17.09 -28.03 2.80
C ALA A 208 -17.12 -26.93 1.72
N GLU A 209 -18.16 -26.10 1.73
CA GLU A 209 -18.34 -24.95 0.85
C GLU A 209 -17.26 -23.89 1.10
N VAL A 210 -16.94 -23.61 2.37
CA VAL A 210 -15.88 -22.67 2.77
C VAL A 210 -14.53 -23.16 2.28
N HIS A 211 -14.21 -24.45 2.48
CA HIS A 211 -12.99 -25.04 1.92
C HIS A 211 -12.93 -24.96 0.40
N THR A 212 -14.07 -25.14 -0.28
CA THR A 212 -14.15 -25.10 -1.74
C THR A 212 -13.89 -23.69 -2.25
N GLU A 213 -14.49 -22.67 -1.63
CA GLU A 213 -14.33 -21.29 -2.05
C GLU A 213 -12.91 -20.77 -1.80
N ALA A 214 -12.34 -21.05 -0.62
CA ALA A 214 -10.95 -20.72 -0.33
C ALA A 214 -9.98 -21.39 -1.32
N LYS A 215 -10.23 -22.64 -1.72
CA LYS A 215 -9.42 -23.33 -2.74
C LYS A 215 -9.47 -22.64 -4.10
N LYS A 216 -10.61 -22.08 -4.51
CA LYS A 216 -10.70 -21.31 -5.77
C LYS A 216 -9.87 -20.04 -5.71
N LEU A 217 -10.02 -19.25 -4.64
CA LEU A 217 -9.25 -18.03 -4.41
C LEU A 217 -7.75 -18.32 -4.40
N PHE A 218 -7.34 -19.38 -3.70
CA PHE A 218 -5.95 -19.81 -3.65
C PHE A 218 -5.41 -20.31 -4.98
N ALA A 219 -6.22 -21.06 -5.76
CA ALA A 219 -5.80 -21.55 -7.07
C ALA A 219 -5.59 -20.40 -8.05
N GLU A 220 -6.47 -19.39 -8.02
CA GLU A 220 -6.31 -18.21 -8.86
C GLU A 220 -5.09 -17.38 -8.48
N ALA A 221 -4.91 -17.12 -7.19
CA ALA A 221 -3.73 -16.44 -6.67
C ALA A 221 -2.43 -17.17 -7.04
N ASP A 222 -2.43 -18.51 -6.99
CA ASP A 222 -1.29 -19.33 -7.39
C ASP A 222 -0.93 -19.15 -8.87
N ARG A 223 -1.95 -19.20 -9.75
CA ARG A 223 -1.78 -19.04 -11.20
C ARG A 223 -1.21 -17.68 -11.57
N ILE A 224 -1.77 -16.60 -11.01
CA ILE A 224 -1.31 -15.23 -11.27
C ILE A 224 0.13 -15.08 -10.78
N LEU A 225 0.43 -15.59 -9.59
CA LEU A 225 1.77 -15.45 -9.00
C LEU A 225 2.83 -16.27 -9.75
N ASP A 226 2.48 -17.46 -10.26
CA ASP A 226 3.36 -18.23 -11.14
C ASP A 226 3.67 -17.46 -12.43
N ALA A 227 2.66 -16.79 -13.02
CA ALA A 227 2.89 -15.93 -14.18
C ALA A 227 3.77 -14.71 -13.85
N LEU A 228 3.60 -14.08 -12.68
CA LEU A 228 4.45 -12.97 -12.23
C LEU A 228 5.90 -13.41 -12.01
N LEU A 229 6.13 -14.60 -11.47
CA LEU A 229 7.47 -15.17 -11.31
C LEU A 229 8.13 -15.45 -12.66
N VAL A 230 7.37 -15.87 -13.68
CA VAL A 230 7.87 -16.00 -15.06
C VAL A 230 8.26 -14.64 -15.65
N ILE A 231 7.50 -13.57 -15.38
CA ILE A 231 7.86 -12.20 -15.82
C ILE A 231 9.17 -11.75 -15.16
N GLY A 232 9.36 -12.10 -13.89
CA GLY A 232 10.63 -11.91 -13.20
C GLY A 232 10.55 -12.27 -11.74
N GLU A 233 11.57 -12.96 -11.26
CA GLU A 233 11.70 -13.29 -9.84
C GLU A 233 12.16 -12.05 -9.06
N THR A 234 11.43 -11.73 -7.99
CA THR A 234 11.81 -10.69 -7.02
C THR A 234 11.66 -11.26 -5.61
N SER A 235 12.36 -10.68 -4.63
CA SER A 235 12.21 -11.09 -3.23
C SER A 235 10.76 -10.92 -2.76
N GLU A 236 10.06 -9.89 -3.24
CA GLU A 236 8.65 -9.65 -2.93
C GLU A 236 7.73 -10.74 -3.50
N ARG A 237 7.87 -11.09 -4.80
CA ARG A 237 7.04 -12.14 -5.41
C ARG A 237 7.26 -13.50 -4.77
N LEU A 238 8.50 -13.83 -4.44
CA LEU A 238 8.83 -15.05 -3.69
C LEU A 238 8.23 -15.01 -2.27
N SER A 239 8.26 -13.85 -1.61
CA SER A 239 7.62 -13.65 -0.30
C SER A 239 6.10 -13.78 -0.37
N LEU A 240 5.46 -13.23 -1.40
CA LEU A 240 4.03 -13.41 -1.67
C LEU A 240 3.68 -14.87 -1.88
N LYS A 241 4.55 -15.65 -2.55
CA LYS A 241 4.33 -17.09 -2.77
C LYS A 241 4.43 -17.85 -1.45
N GLY A 242 5.44 -17.53 -0.63
CA GLY A 242 5.55 -18.03 0.73
C GLY A 242 4.33 -17.66 1.59
N SER A 243 3.83 -16.43 1.48
CA SER A 243 2.65 -15.93 2.20
C SER A 243 1.37 -16.64 1.75
N LEU A 244 1.23 -16.94 0.47
CA LEU A 244 0.12 -17.74 -0.05
C LEU A 244 0.11 -19.14 0.57
N TYR A 245 1.27 -19.80 0.65
CA TYR A 245 1.39 -21.10 1.32
C TYR A 245 1.17 -21.03 2.83
N LYS A 246 1.59 -19.95 3.49
CA LYS A 246 1.27 -19.67 4.90
C LYS A 246 -0.24 -19.67 5.11
N ARG A 247 -0.97 -18.92 4.28
CA ARG A 247 -2.44 -18.81 4.36
C ARG A 247 -3.14 -20.13 4.04
N LYS A 248 -2.70 -20.85 2.99
CA LYS A 248 -3.15 -22.22 2.70
C LYS A 248 -2.95 -23.13 3.93
N ALA A 249 -1.80 -23.05 4.61
CA ALA A 249 -1.51 -23.86 5.79
C ALA A 249 -2.38 -23.53 7.01
N MET A 250 -2.78 -22.26 7.16
CA MET A 250 -3.67 -21.80 8.24
C MET A 250 -5.06 -22.43 8.14
N VAL A 251 -5.54 -22.73 6.94
CA VAL A 251 -6.89 -23.26 6.68
C VAL A 251 -6.90 -24.68 6.11
N ALA A 252 -5.77 -25.38 6.18
CA ALA A 252 -5.64 -26.74 5.69
C ALA A 252 -6.56 -27.72 6.44
N ALA A 253 -7.27 -28.57 5.69
CA ALA A 253 -8.26 -29.50 6.24
C ALA A 253 -7.61 -30.66 7.00
N THR A 254 -6.34 -30.97 6.70
CA THR A 254 -5.64 -32.08 7.35
C THR A 254 -4.24 -31.70 7.81
N SER A 255 -3.76 -32.38 8.85
CA SER A 255 -2.37 -32.22 9.32
C SER A 255 -1.32 -32.61 8.28
N ARG A 256 -1.63 -33.56 7.38
CA ARG A 256 -0.74 -33.95 6.28
C ARG A 256 -0.62 -32.84 5.25
N GLU A 257 -1.74 -32.28 4.81
CA GLU A 257 -1.80 -31.15 3.89
C GLU A 257 -1.08 -29.93 4.48
N ARG A 258 -1.43 -29.55 5.72
CA ARG A 258 -0.78 -28.45 6.45
C ARG A 258 0.74 -28.60 6.47
N ARG A 259 1.25 -29.81 6.76
CA ARG A 259 2.68 -30.08 6.77
C ARG A 259 3.33 -29.85 5.40
N GLY A 260 2.70 -30.32 4.31
CA GLY A 260 3.19 -30.08 2.96
C GLY A 260 3.22 -28.59 2.60
N LEU A 261 2.17 -27.86 2.97
CA LEU A 261 2.07 -26.41 2.74
C LEU A 261 3.12 -25.62 3.54
N LEU A 262 3.39 -26.00 4.80
CA LEU A 262 4.47 -25.40 5.60
C LEU A 262 5.86 -25.64 5.00
N GLN A 263 6.08 -26.79 4.34
CA GLN A 263 7.35 -27.04 3.64
C GLN A 263 7.49 -26.13 2.41
N GLN A 264 6.41 -25.93 1.65
CA GLN A 264 6.41 -24.98 0.53
C GLN A 264 6.59 -23.54 1.01
N MET A 265 5.91 -23.15 2.10
CA MET A 265 6.10 -21.87 2.76
C MET A 265 7.58 -21.64 3.12
N ALA A 266 8.23 -22.61 3.79
CA ALA A 266 9.63 -22.52 4.15
C ALA A 266 10.55 -22.40 2.91
N HIS A 267 10.26 -23.14 1.84
CA HIS A 267 11.00 -23.10 0.59
C HIS A 267 10.97 -21.71 -0.07
N PHE A 268 9.78 -21.15 -0.30
CA PHE A 268 9.64 -19.86 -0.99
C PHE A 268 10.16 -18.69 -0.16
N TYR A 269 9.95 -18.70 1.17
CA TYR A 269 10.56 -17.68 2.03
C TYR A 269 12.08 -17.82 2.14
N GLN A 270 12.65 -19.03 1.99
CA GLN A 270 14.11 -19.19 1.87
C GLN A 270 14.62 -18.58 0.57
N ALA A 271 13.98 -18.85 -0.56
CA ALA A 271 14.36 -18.25 -1.85
C ALA A 271 14.25 -16.71 -1.81
N ALA A 272 13.17 -16.18 -1.23
CA ALA A 272 13.01 -14.75 -1.01
C ALA A 272 14.11 -14.15 -0.14
N TYR A 273 14.48 -14.85 0.94
CA TYR A 273 15.56 -14.44 1.83
C TYR A 273 16.91 -14.43 1.11
N ASP A 274 17.25 -15.47 0.38
CA ASP A 274 18.54 -15.59 -0.30
C ASP A 274 18.69 -14.49 -1.36
N LEU A 275 17.63 -14.23 -2.14
CA LEU A 275 17.62 -13.15 -3.13
C LEU A 275 17.71 -11.78 -2.45
N GLY A 276 16.88 -11.51 -1.44
CA GLY A 276 16.89 -10.24 -0.72
C GLY A 276 18.22 -9.99 0.01
N PHE A 277 18.84 -11.04 0.56
CA PHE A 277 20.15 -10.94 1.20
C PHE A 277 21.26 -10.61 0.19
N ALA A 278 21.25 -11.27 -0.97
CA ALA A 278 22.21 -10.99 -2.05
C ALA A 278 22.12 -9.55 -2.56
N THR A 279 20.91 -8.98 -2.62
CA THR A 279 20.68 -7.60 -3.05
C THR A 279 20.73 -6.57 -1.92
N ARG A 280 21.04 -6.98 -0.68
CA ARG A 280 21.04 -6.14 0.52
C ARG A 280 19.69 -5.41 0.76
N SER A 281 18.59 -6.08 0.45
CA SER A 281 17.25 -5.59 0.78
C SER A 281 17.00 -5.66 2.28
N ASN A 282 16.39 -4.61 2.84
CA ASN A 282 15.94 -4.58 4.23
C ASN A 282 14.85 -5.63 4.51
N ASP A 283 14.05 -5.99 3.49
CA ASP A 283 12.92 -6.92 3.60
C ASP A 283 13.35 -8.39 3.66
N ALA A 284 14.64 -8.68 3.44
CA ALA A 284 15.17 -10.04 3.55
C ALA A 284 14.80 -10.66 4.91
N TYR A 285 14.84 -9.88 5.98
CA TYR A 285 14.63 -10.39 7.33
C TYR A 285 13.17 -10.75 7.63
N TYR A 286 12.21 -10.10 6.97
CA TYR A 286 10.81 -10.51 6.99
C TYR A 286 10.67 -11.93 6.42
N SER A 287 11.35 -12.22 5.32
CA SER A 287 11.36 -13.56 4.70
C SER A 287 12.00 -14.59 5.63
N LEU A 288 13.14 -14.26 6.25
CA LEU A 288 13.79 -15.14 7.23
C LEU A 288 12.89 -15.45 8.42
N ALA A 289 12.19 -14.45 8.97
CA ALA A 289 11.28 -14.64 10.10
C ALA A 289 10.13 -15.59 9.76
N ASN A 290 9.47 -15.40 8.61
CA ASN A 290 8.39 -16.28 8.19
C ASN A 290 8.87 -17.70 7.87
N ARG A 291 10.03 -17.85 7.24
CA ARG A 291 10.66 -19.18 7.04
C ARG A 291 10.88 -19.89 8.37
N LEU A 292 11.44 -19.21 9.37
CA LEU A 292 11.69 -19.78 10.69
C LEU A 292 10.39 -20.17 11.39
N ALA A 293 9.32 -19.36 11.26
CA ALA A 293 8.01 -19.71 11.79
C ALA A 293 7.49 -21.04 11.20
N ALA A 294 7.66 -21.26 9.89
CA ALA A 294 7.31 -22.54 9.26
C ALA A 294 8.15 -23.70 9.82
N GLU A 295 9.47 -23.52 9.92
CA GLU A 295 10.40 -24.54 10.43
C GLU A 295 10.13 -24.91 11.90
N ILE A 296 9.78 -23.93 12.74
CA ILE A 296 9.39 -24.14 14.14
C ILE A 296 8.16 -25.05 14.22
N VAL A 297 7.09 -24.73 13.47
CA VAL A 297 5.86 -25.53 13.49
C VAL A 297 6.11 -26.92 12.89
N LEU A 298 6.94 -27.04 11.85
CA LEU A 298 7.34 -28.33 11.27
C LEU A 298 8.16 -29.21 12.22
N ALA A 299 8.86 -28.60 13.18
CA ALA A 299 9.67 -29.27 14.19
C ALA A 299 8.87 -29.70 15.43
N TRP A 300 7.63 -29.22 15.59
CA TRP A 300 6.75 -29.70 16.65
C TRP A 300 6.48 -31.20 16.49
N PRO A 301 6.73 -31.99 17.54
CA PRO A 301 6.59 -33.43 17.45
C PRO A 301 5.10 -33.79 17.38
N SER A 302 4.75 -34.79 16.57
CA SER A 302 3.38 -35.29 16.47
C SER A 302 2.90 -36.02 17.74
N SER A 303 3.81 -36.31 18.67
CA SER A 303 3.53 -36.84 20.00
C SER A 303 4.43 -36.17 21.03
N ALA A 304 4.01 -36.09 22.31
CA ALA A 304 4.69 -35.35 23.38
C ALA A 304 6.12 -35.81 23.75
N ARG A 305 6.75 -36.72 22.99
CA ARG A 305 8.14 -37.15 23.22
C ARG A 305 9.11 -36.22 22.50
N ARG A 306 10.03 -35.64 23.27
CA ARG A 306 11.14 -34.83 22.76
C ARG A 306 11.87 -35.56 21.63
N PRO A 307 12.17 -34.90 20.50
CA PRO A 307 12.93 -35.51 19.42
C PRO A 307 14.31 -35.94 19.90
N ARG A 308 14.61 -37.25 19.82
CA ARG A 308 15.92 -37.80 20.18
C ARG A 308 16.87 -38.00 18.98
N SER A 309 16.41 -37.73 17.75
CA SER A 309 17.22 -37.92 16.55
C SER A 309 18.26 -36.81 16.36
N LYS A 310 19.37 -37.13 15.69
CA LYS A 310 20.41 -36.15 15.30
C LYS A 310 19.82 -35.03 14.43
N THR A 311 19.03 -35.40 13.43
CA THR A 311 18.37 -34.46 12.50
C THR A 311 17.46 -33.46 13.20
N ALA A 312 16.73 -33.87 14.23
CA ALA A 312 15.86 -32.95 14.96
C ALA A 312 16.66 -31.96 15.83
N ARG A 313 17.82 -32.36 16.35
CA ARG A 313 18.74 -31.44 17.03
C ARG A 313 19.33 -30.42 16.07
N GLU A 314 19.83 -30.87 14.93
CA GLU A 314 20.36 -29.99 13.87
C GLU A 314 19.31 -28.97 13.41
N ARG A 315 18.04 -29.38 13.28
CA ARG A 315 16.94 -28.47 12.95
C ARG A 315 16.69 -27.42 14.03
N LEU A 316 16.68 -27.81 15.31
CA LEU A 316 16.52 -26.88 16.41
C LEU A 316 17.69 -25.89 16.50
N ASP A 317 18.91 -26.34 16.24
CA ASP A 317 20.09 -25.47 16.24
C ASP A 317 20.05 -24.48 15.08
N ALA A 318 19.59 -24.91 13.90
CA ALA A 318 19.35 -24.02 12.76
C ALA A 318 18.27 -22.95 13.07
N ILE A 319 17.18 -23.34 13.75
CA ILE A 319 16.14 -22.41 14.20
C ILE A 319 16.72 -21.38 15.17
N LYS A 320 17.46 -21.82 16.19
CA LYS A 320 18.09 -20.92 17.18
C LYS A 320 19.07 -19.95 16.51
N SER A 321 19.93 -20.45 15.62
CA SER A 321 20.87 -19.62 14.88
C SER A 321 20.16 -18.58 14.02
N GLY A 322 19.07 -18.96 13.34
CA GLY A 322 18.25 -18.02 12.56
C GLY A 322 17.59 -16.94 13.43
N LEU A 323 17.06 -17.31 14.60
CA LEU A 323 16.45 -16.35 15.53
C LEU A 323 17.48 -15.37 16.09
N GLU A 324 18.69 -15.82 16.43
CA GLU A 324 19.76 -14.92 16.87
C GLU A 324 20.27 -14.02 15.74
N LYS A 325 20.22 -14.49 14.48
CA LYS A 325 20.51 -13.63 13.32
C LYS A 325 19.51 -12.47 13.25
N ILE A 326 18.21 -12.76 13.32
CA ILE A 326 17.16 -11.72 13.32
C ILE A 326 17.37 -10.76 14.51
N ARG A 327 17.64 -11.30 15.70
CA ARG A 327 17.87 -10.50 16.90
C ARG A 327 19.04 -9.53 16.73
N SER A 328 20.18 -10.03 16.25
CA SER A 328 21.38 -9.20 16.07
C SER A 328 21.14 -8.02 15.13
N ILE A 329 20.27 -8.18 14.14
CA ILE A 329 19.89 -7.11 13.22
C ILE A 329 18.91 -6.16 13.89
N ALA A 330 17.90 -6.67 14.58
CA ALA A 330 16.96 -5.84 15.33
C ALA A 330 17.67 -4.96 16.38
N GLU A 331 18.76 -5.45 16.99
CA GLU A 331 19.61 -4.69 17.93
C GLU A 331 20.50 -3.63 17.23
N GLN A 332 20.83 -3.81 15.95
CA GLN A 332 21.55 -2.79 15.16
C GLN A 332 20.63 -1.64 14.75
N THR A 333 19.32 -1.90 14.62
CA THR A 333 18.34 -0.85 14.43
C THR A 333 18.05 -0.18 15.77
N LYS A 334 18.15 1.15 15.82
CA LYS A 334 17.96 1.90 17.06
C LYS A 334 16.54 1.59 17.63
N PRO A 335 16.42 1.03 18.85
CA PRO A 335 15.12 0.71 19.43
C PRO A 335 14.20 1.93 19.42
N GLY A 336 12.98 1.74 18.93
CA GLY A 336 11.98 2.81 18.82
C GLY A 336 12.12 3.77 17.64
N THR A 337 12.94 3.46 16.63
CA THR A 337 13.00 4.24 15.37
C THR A 337 12.15 3.68 14.24
N ASP A 338 11.84 2.38 14.27
CA ASP A 338 11.14 1.69 13.19
C ASP A 338 10.18 0.62 13.75
N PHE A 339 8.93 0.67 13.29
CA PHE A 339 7.89 -0.31 13.61
C PHE A 339 8.32 -1.74 13.27
N TRP A 340 8.96 -1.92 12.11
CA TRP A 340 9.35 -3.24 11.63
C TRP A 340 10.48 -3.85 12.46
N ALA A 341 11.46 -3.05 12.89
CA ALA A 341 12.48 -3.49 13.83
C ALA A 341 11.91 -3.97 15.18
N ASP A 342 10.93 -3.25 15.73
CA ASP A 342 10.30 -3.64 17.00
C ASP A 342 9.48 -4.93 16.86
N THR A 343 8.71 -5.07 15.77
CA THR A 343 7.95 -6.30 15.50
C THR A 343 8.87 -7.50 15.25
N LEU A 344 10.05 -7.29 14.63
CA LEU A 344 11.07 -8.34 14.48
C LEU A 344 11.58 -8.85 15.83
N MET A 345 11.79 -7.97 16.81
CA MET A 345 12.19 -8.40 18.17
C MET A 345 11.08 -9.21 18.85
N GLY A 346 9.82 -8.79 18.69
CA GLY A 346 8.65 -9.53 19.17
C GLY A 346 8.57 -10.93 18.55
N ASN A 347 8.82 -11.03 17.24
CA ASN A 347 8.87 -12.29 16.50
C ASN A 347 9.99 -13.21 16.99
N VAL A 348 11.15 -12.68 17.37
CA VAL A 348 12.24 -13.47 17.95
C VAL A 348 11.82 -14.08 19.29
N LEU A 349 11.23 -13.28 20.17
CA LEU A 349 10.76 -13.75 21.48
C LEU A 349 9.68 -14.82 21.33
N LEU A 350 8.69 -14.57 20.46
CA LEU A 350 7.64 -15.53 20.15
C LEU A 350 8.21 -16.81 19.55
N GLY A 351 9.12 -16.69 18.59
CA GLY A 351 9.80 -17.82 17.95
C GLY A 351 10.57 -18.69 18.95
N LYS A 352 11.25 -18.07 19.93
CA LYS A 352 11.92 -18.79 21.03
C LYS A 352 10.92 -19.57 21.87
N CYS A 353 9.79 -18.96 22.25
CA CYS A 353 8.72 -19.60 23.01
C CYS A 353 8.10 -20.77 22.23
N MET A 354 7.77 -20.55 20.96
CA MET A 354 7.21 -21.57 20.09
C MET A 354 8.18 -22.74 19.88
N ALA A 355 9.48 -22.48 19.70
CA ALA A 355 10.48 -23.54 19.52
C ALA A 355 10.60 -24.46 20.75
N ARG A 356 10.43 -23.94 21.97
CA ARG A 356 10.39 -24.75 23.21
C ARG A 356 8.99 -25.24 23.59
N GLN A 357 7.94 -24.78 22.90
CA GLN A 357 6.52 -25.04 23.22
C GLN A 357 6.12 -24.62 24.63
N GLU A 358 6.66 -23.50 25.10
CA GLU A 358 6.45 -22.99 26.46
C GLU A 358 6.53 -21.46 26.46
N ILE A 359 5.61 -20.83 27.19
CA ILE A 359 5.57 -19.40 27.42
C ILE A 359 5.50 -19.14 28.93
N GLY A 360 6.55 -18.56 29.50
CA GLY A 360 6.57 -18.15 30.90
C GLY A 360 6.00 -16.74 31.09
N ALA A 361 5.73 -16.37 32.34
CA ALA A 361 5.21 -15.04 32.67
C ALA A 361 6.17 -13.91 32.25
N ALA A 362 7.48 -14.11 32.41
CA ALA A 362 8.49 -13.15 31.96
C ALA A 362 8.48 -12.99 30.43
N ASP A 363 8.43 -14.11 29.69
CA ASP A 363 8.38 -14.07 28.23
C ASP A 363 7.13 -13.34 27.71
N LEU A 364 5.98 -13.60 28.34
CA LEU A 364 4.74 -12.92 28.01
C LEU A 364 4.84 -11.41 28.28
N SER A 365 5.40 -11.02 29.43
CA SER A 365 5.61 -9.62 29.79
C SER A 365 6.52 -8.90 28.78
N ASP A 366 7.63 -9.53 28.40
CA ASP A 366 8.57 -8.98 27.42
C ASP A 366 7.93 -8.86 26.04
N MET A 367 7.21 -9.88 25.58
CA MET A 367 6.47 -9.85 24.31
C MET A 367 5.41 -8.76 24.30
N LEU A 368 4.60 -8.64 25.35
CA LEU A 368 3.57 -7.61 25.45
C LEU A 368 4.18 -6.21 25.42
N THR A 369 5.30 -6.01 26.10
CA THR A 369 6.02 -4.72 26.09
C THR A 369 6.49 -4.37 24.69
N VAL A 370 7.14 -5.31 24.00
CA VAL A 370 7.65 -5.09 22.64
C VAL A 370 6.51 -4.84 21.65
N TYR A 371 5.45 -5.65 21.66
CA TYR A 371 4.32 -5.47 20.75
C TYR A 371 3.51 -4.21 21.06
N SER A 372 3.35 -3.81 22.32
CA SER A 372 2.67 -2.56 22.68
C SER A 372 3.45 -1.35 22.18
N ASN A 373 4.78 -1.38 22.33
CA ASN A 373 5.67 -0.35 21.82
C ASN A 373 5.62 -0.27 20.28
N ALA A 374 5.59 -1.42 19.60
CA ALA A 374 5.38 -1.48 18.16
C ALA A 374 4.01 -0.92 17.77
N ALA A 375 2.92 -1.30 18.45
CA ALA A 375 1.57 -0.84 18.14
C ALA A 375 1.41 0.70 18.26
N ILE A 376 1.96 1.30 19.32
CA ILE A 376 2.00 2.76 19.49
C ILE A 376 2.69 3.43 18.31
N ARG A 377 3.75 2.79 17.78
CA ARG A 377 4.51 3.30 16.64
C ARG A 377 3.93 2.93 15.28
N GLY A 378 3.16 1.87 15.13
CA GLY A 378 2.41 1.61 13.89
C GLY A 378 1.49 2.79 13.53
N GLY A 379 0.93 3.46 14.53
CA GLY A 379 0.20 4.71 14.36
C GLY A 379 1.07 5.95 14.02
N ALA A 380 2.40 5.89 14.21
CA ALA A 380 3.32 7.03 14.06
C ALA A 380 4.41 6.85 12.97
N ALA A 381 4.76 5.61 12.59
CA ALA A 381 5.88 5.25 11.72
C ALA A 381 5.61 5.53 10.24
N ALA A 382 4.34 5.74 9.84
CA ALA A 382 4.01 6.17 8.48
C ALA A 382 4.43 7.63 8.17
N MET A 383 4.95 8.39 9.14
CA MET A 383 5.54 9.72 8.89
C MET A 383 6.95 9.66 8.29
N THR A 384 7.62 8.50 8.31
CA THR A 384 8.98 8.36 7.79
C THR A 384 9.24 6.97 7.20
N GLY A 385 9.02 6.78 5.90
CA GLY A 385 9.69 5.72 5.13
C GLY A 385 8.81 4.93 4.17
N ARG A 386 9.11 5.08 2.88
CA ARG A 386 9.00 4.04 1.85
C ARG A 386 10.15 3.06 2.00
#